data_AF-A0A0C2FI87-F1
#
_entry.id   AF-A0A0C2FI87-F1
#
_cell.length_a   1.000
_cell.length_b   1.000
_cell.length_c   1.000
_cell.angle_alpha   90.00
_cell.angle_beta   90.00
_cell.angle_gamma   90.00
#
_symmetry.space_group_name_H-M   'P 1'
#
loop_
_entity.id
_entity.type
_entity.pdbx_description
1 polymer ?
#
loop_
_entity_poly.entity_id
_entity_poly.type
_entity_poly.pdbx_seq_one_letter_code
_entity_poly.pdbx_strand_id
1 'polypeptide(L)'
;MRDRILKDKSEKAQKVFIDSIDTQAVLSLASSYHNDEPCQVFRAPANGSFNVCFFVAFAQDKWVVRFPIPGNVPWIDEKIEVEVATMK
;
A
#
# COMPACT_ATOMS: atom_id res chain seq x y z
N MET A 1 18.44 5.63 -24.52
CA MET A 1 17.39 4.74 -25.06
C MET A 1 17.15 3.52 -24.16
N ARG A 2 18.20 2.91 -23.57
CA ARG A 2 18.06 1.79 -22.61
C ARG A 2 17.32 2.16 -21.31
N ASP A 3 17.51 3.38 -20.80
CA ASP A 3 16.86 3.82 -19.55
C ASP A 3 15.34 3.95 -19.65
N ARG A 4 14.81 4.30 -20.83
CA ARG A 4 13.37 4.38 -21.09
C ARG A 4 12.70 3.01 -21.01
N ILE A 5 13.33 1.97 -21.57
CA ILE A 5 12.80 0.61 -21.58
C ILE A 5 12.79 0.02 -20.17
N LEU A 6 13.83 0.30 -19.37
CA LEU A 6 13.89 -0.13 -17.97
C LEU A 6 12.81 0.57 -17.13
N LYS A 7 12.61 1.87 -17.34
CA LYS A 7 11.56 2.65 -16.68
C LYS A 7 10.16 2.14 -17.03
N ASP A 8 9.85 1.94 -18.31
CA ASP A 8 8.55 1.43 -18.77
C ASP A 8 8.25 0.02 -18.22
N LYS A 9 9.27 -0.84 -18.11
CA LYS A 9 9.13 -2.16 -17.49
C LYS A 9 8.84 -2.07 -15.98
N SER A 10 9.52 -1.18 -15.27
CA SER A 10 9.28 -0.96 -13.83
C SER A 10 7.88 -0.41 -13.54
N GLU A 11 7.41 0.55 -14.34
CA GLU A 11 6.06 1.13 -14.19
C GLU A 11 4.97 0.10 -14.48
N LYS A 12 5.17 -0.76 -15.48
CA LYS A 12 4.24 -1.84 -15.78
C LYS A 12 4.18 -2.89 -14.66
N ALA A 13 5.34 -3.27 -14.09
CA ALA A 13 5.41 -4.20 -12.97
C ALA A 13 4.75 -3.62 -11.72
N GLN A 14 4.97 -2.33 -11.43
CA GLN A 14 4.30 -1.61 -10.35
C GLN A 14 2.78 -1.62 -10.52
N LYS A 15 2.28 -1.35 -11.72
CA LYS A 15 0.84 -1.36 -11.99
C LYS A 15 0.24 -2.75 -11.80
N VAL A 16 0.89 -3.80 -12.32
CA VAL A 16 0.44 -5.19 -12.14
C VAL A 16 0.42 -5.58 -10.66
N PHE A 17 1.42 -5.17 -9.87
CA PHE A 17 1.42 -5.41 -8.43
C PHE A 17 0.23 -4.72 -7.76
N ILE A 18 0.01 -3.43 -8.01
CA ILE A 18 -1.12 -2.69 -7.42
C ILE A 18 -2.44 -3.33 -7.81
N ASP A 19 -2.63 -3.66 -9.09
CA ASP A 19 -3.85 -4.28 -9.61
C ASP A 19 -4.07 -5.71 -9.05
N SER A 20 -3.01 -6.38 -8.55
CA SER A 20 -3.11 -7.71 -7.94
C SER A 20 -3.52 -7.69 -6.46
N ILE A 21 -3.52 -6.53 -5.80
CA ILE A 21 -3.89 -6.43 -4.39
C ILE A 21 -5.40 -6.54 -4.26
N ASP A 22 -5.85 -7.63 -3.62
CA ASP A 22 -7.26 -7.80 -3.28
C ASP A 22 -7.66 -6.84 -2.15
N THR A 23 -8.59 -5.94 -2.47
CA THR A 23 -9.13 -4.97 -1.52
C THR A 23 -9.84 -5.64 -0.35
N GLN A 24 -10.47 -6.80 -0.55
CA GLN A 24 -11.13 -7.54 0.55
C GLN A 24 -10.11 -8.12 1.52
N ALA A 25 -8.99 -8.62 1.02
CA ALA A 25 -7.87 -9.05 1.87
C ALA A 25 -7.30 -7.87 2.70
N VAL A 26 -7.25 -6.67 2.12
CA VAL A 26 -6.82 -5.46 2.86
C VAL A 26 -7.81 -5.09 3.97
N LEU A 27 -9.12 -5.19 3.72
CA LEU A 27 -10.14 -4.94 4.76
C LEU A 27 -10.10 -5.99 5.87
N SER A 28 -9.96 -7.27 5.50
CA SER A 28 -9.78 -8.36 6.47
C SER A 28 -8.53 -8.15 7.34
N LEU A 29 -7.42 -7.72 6.73
CA LEU A 29 -6.21 -7.34 7.45
C LEU A 29 -6.46 -6.15 8.37
N ALA A 30 -7.09 -5.07 7.90
CA ALA A 30 -7.35 -3.92 8.75
C ALA A 30 -8.24 -4.28 9.94
N SER A 31 -9.29 -5.08 9.70
CA SER A 31 -10.22 -5.57 10.71
C SER A 31 -9.51 -6.42 11.77
N SER A 32 -8.62 -7.33 11.38
CA SER A 32 -7.91 -8.19 12.35
C SER A 32 -7.00 -7.41 13.31
N TYR A 33 -6.51 -6.23 12.89
CA TYR A 33 -5.73 -5.32 13.74
C TYR A 33 -6.60 -4.31 14.51
N HIS A 34 -7.91 -4.29 14.27
CA HIS A 34 -8.89 -3.42 14.95
C HIS A 34 -9.99 -4.26 15.61
N ASN A 35 -9.60 -5.28 16.37
CA ASN A 35 -10.50 -6.15 17.15
C ASN A 35 -11.60 -6.83 16.32
N ASP A 36 -11.31 -7.19 15.08
CA ASP A 36 -12.26 -7.76 14.11
C ASP A 36 -13.47 -6.84 13.84
N GLU A 37 -13.34 -5.53 14.05
CA GLU A 37 -14.39 -4.56 13.73
C GLU A 37 -14.60 -4.51 12.20
N PRO A 38 -15.86 -4.55 11.71
CA PRO A 38 -16.12 -4.42 10.29
C PRO A 38 -15.68 -3.04 9.79
N CYS A 39 -15.02 -3.04 8.64
CA CYS A 39 -14.55 -1.81 8.01
C CYS A 39 -14.84 -1.80 6.51
N GLN A 40 -14.81 -0.60 5.94
CA GLN A 40 -15.09 -0.40 4.52
C GLN A 40 -14.12 0.60 3.91
N VAL A 41 -13.92 0.47 2.60
CA VAL A 41 -13.16 1.46 1.83
C VAL A 41 -14.04 2.70 1.66
N PHE A 42 -13.56 3.85 2.13
CA PHE A 42 -14.29 5.13 1.98
C PHE A 42 -13.74 6.00 0.85
N ARG A 43 -12.59 5.65 0.29
CA ARG A 43 -11.96 6.34 -0.84
C ARG A 43 -11.20 5.34 -1.70
N ALA A 44 -11.24 5.54 -3.02
CA ALA A 44 -10.46 4.75 -3.97
C ALA A 44 -8.97 4.68 -3.55
N PRO A 45 -8.30 3.52 -3.70
CA PRO A 45 -6.88 3.41 -3.42
C PRO A 45 -6.08 4.43 -4.21
N ALA A 46 -5.04 4.98 -3.58
CA ALA A 46 -4.13 5.93 -4.21
C ALA A 46 -2.70 5.41 -4.12
N ASN A 47 -1.94 5.52 -5.20
CA ASN A 47 -0.54 5.14 -5.22
C ASN A 47 0.36 6.35 -5.51
N GLY A 48 1.46 6.44 -4.78
CA GLY A 48 2.60 7.28 -5.13
C GLY A 48 3.70 6.47 -5.80
N SER A 49 4.90 7.04 -5.89
CA SER A 49 6.06 6.36 -6.48
C SER A 49 6.59 5.19 -5.64
N PHE A 50 6.23 5.11 -4.37
CA PHE A 50 6.82 4.18 -3.41
C PHE A 50 5.82 3.31 -2.64
N ASN A 51 4.60 3.82 -2.42
CA ASN A 51 3.59 3.14 -1.61
C ASN A 51 2.24 3.22 -2.31
N VAL A 52 1.43 2.17 -2.13
CA VAL A 52 0.00 2.19 -2.38
C VAL A 52 -0.74 2.31 -1.05
N CYS A 53 -1.74 3.19 -1.00
CA CYS A 53 -2.50 3.53 0.19
C CYS A 53 -3.96 3.14 0.00
N PHE A 54 -4.48 2.34 0.93
CA PHE A 54 -5.88 1.97 1.03
C PHE A 54 -6.51 2.73 2.20
N PHE A 55 -7.64 3.39 1.92
CA PHE A 55 -8.32 4.25 2.87
C PHE A 55 -9.51 3.50 3.47
N VAL A 56 -9.35 3.07 4.72
CA VAL A 56 -10.29 2.20 5.43
C VAL A 56 -10.98 3.01 6.52
N ALA A 57 -12.29 2.84 6.68
CA ALA A 57 -13.08 3.46 7.73
C ALA A 57 -13.75 2.39 8.59
N PHE A 58 -13.58 2.56 9.90
CA PHE A 58 -14.30 1.88 10.97
C PHE A 58 -15.45 2.78 11.45
N ALA A 59 -16.20 2.35 12.47
CA ALA A 59 -17.32 3.13 12.99
C ALA A 59 -16.88 4.48 13.58
N GLN A 60 -15.69 4.52 14.19
CA GLN A 60 -15.18 5.70 14.90
C GLN A 60 -13.87 6.23 14.31
N ASP A 61 -13.11 5.38 13.61
CA ASP A 61 -11.77 5.68 13.13
C ASP A 61 -11.63 5.61 11.61
N LYS A 62 -10.63 6.32 11.08
CA LYS A 62 -10.22 6.21 9.67
C LYS A 62 -8.74 5.88 9.61
N TRP A 63 -8.43 4.79 8.94
CA TRP A 63 -7.08 4.27 8.80
C TRP A 63 -6.61 4.37 7.35
N VAL A 64 -5.29 4.44 7.20
CA VAL A 64 -4.62 4.34 5.90
C VAL A 64 -3.67 3.16 5.95
N VAL A 65 -4.03 2.08 5.25
CA VAL A 65 -3.17 0.90 5.12
C VAL A 65 -2.20 1.14 3.95
N ARG A 66 -0.90 1.08 4.21
CA ARG A 66 0.13 1.40 3.22
C ARG A 66 0.95 0.15 2.91
N PHE A 67 1.08 -0.16 1.62
CA PHE A 67 1.94 -1.23 1.15
C PHE A 67 3.10 -0.65 0.33
N PRO A 68 4.35 -1.03 0.61
CA PRO A 68 5.48 -0.64 -0.21
C PRO A 68 5.42 -1.34 -1.57
N ILE A 69 5.77 -0.59 -2.62
CA ILE A 69 5.79 -1.10 -3.99
C ILE A 69 7.18 -1.71 -4.27
N PRO A 70 7.25 -3.02 -4.59
CA PRO A 70 8.52 -3.69 -4.82
C PRO A 70 9.20 -3.17 -6.10
N GLY A 71 10.51 -2.96 -6.03
CA GLY A 71 11.35 -2.54 -7.17
C GLY A 71 11.88 -1.10 -7.13
N ASN A 72 11.22 -0.19 -6.40
CA ASN A 72 11.69 1.20 -6.19
C ASN A 72 12.27 1.46 -4.79
N VAL A 73 12.32 0.42 -3.97
CA VAL A 73 12.86 0.49 -2.61
C VAL A 73 13.96 -0.58 -2.51
N PRO A 74 15.24 -0.22 -2.66
CA PRO A 74 16.28 -1.06 -2.11
C PRO A 74 16.04 -1.14 -0.60
N TRP A 75 16.03 -2.34 -0.02
CA TRP A 75 15.84 -2.57 1.42
C TRP A 75 14.44 -2.17 1.92
N ILE A 76 13.44 -2.93 1.50
CA ILE A 76 12.03 -2.76 1.93
C ILE A 76 11.91 -2.75 3.45
N ASP A 77 12.66 -3.60 4.15
CA ASP A 77 12.63 -3.71 5.60
C ASP A 77 13.10 -2.43 6.30
N GLU A 78 14.25 -1.86 5.88
CA GLU A 78 14.77 -0.59 6.44
C GLU A 78 13.78 0.57 6.21
N LYS A 79 13.08 0.59 5.07
CA LYS A 79 12.12 1.65 4.78
C LYS A 79 10.82 1.50 5.58
N ILE A 80 10.37 0.27 5.81
CA ILE A 80 9.25 -0.01 6.71
C ILE A 80 9.63 0.45 8.13
N GLU A 81 10.83 0.13 8.60
CA GLU A 81 11.33 0.57 9.91
C GLU A 81 11.37 2.09 10.05
N VAL A 82 11.85 2.81 9.02
CA VAL A 82 11.85 4.28 9.02
C VAL A 82 10.42 4.84 9.01
N GLU A 83 9.50 4.30 8.21
CA GLU A 83 8.10 4.75 8.24
C GLU A 83 7.46 4.51 9.61
N VAL A 84 7.66 3.33 10.21
CA VAL A 84 7.17 3.00 11.55
C VAL A 84 7.80 3.91 12.63
N ALA A 85 9.11 4.17 12.56
CA ALA A 85 9.81 5.02 13.52
C ALA A 85 9.41 6.50 13.42
N THR A 86 8.90 6.93 12.25
CA THR A 86 8.55 8.33 11.99
C THR A 86 7.04 8.60 12.15
N MET A 87 6.20 7.57 12.08
CA MET A 87 4.77 7.69 12.36
C MET A 87 4.53 7.72 13.87
N LYS A 88 4.03 8.87 14.37
CA LYS A 88 3.57 9.08 15.75
C LYS A 88 2.07 8.92 15.86
#